data_AF-A9GPU1-F1
#
_entry.id   AF-A9GPU1-F1
#
_cell.length_a   1.000
_cell.length_b   1.000
_cell.length_c   1.000
_cell.angle_alpha   90.00
_cell.angle_beta   90.00
_cell.angle_gamma   90.00
#
_symmetry.space_group_name_H-M   'P 1'
#
loop_
_entity.id
_entity.type
_entity.pdbx_description
1 polymer ?
#
loop_
_entity_poly.entity_id
_entity_poly.type
_entity_poly.pdbx_seq_one_letter_code
_entity_poly.pdbx_strand_id
1 'polypeptide(L)'
;MRQRMGRCRARSCRLCWATSTFTTCSTCGSSARSNRGSWARPPLIRYADDFIIGFEREDDAKRVTEVLPRRFERYGLKLHPDKTRLLPFGRPDNGQPGGKGPATFDFLGFTHYWRRSRAGRWMPSMKTRKARLRRAITAVADFCRRHRHRPVKEQHAALTRRIVGHRNYFGVNGNLRSIALLIRTTERAWHKWLCRRSQRAHLNWKRFQELLRDFPLPRPQIRVQIWTSP
;
A
#
# COMPACT_ATOMS: atom_id res chain seq x y z
N MET A 1 -14.65 -2.63 12.22
CA MET A 1 -14.73 -1.52 11.25
C MET A 1 -14.59 -2.04 9.82
N ARG A 2 -15.65 -1.96 8.99
CA ARG A 2 -15.60 -2.30 7.56
C ARG A 2 -15.20 -1.06 6.76
N GLN A 3 -14.11 -1.13 5.99
CA GLN A 3 -13.74 -0.06 5.07
C GLN A 3 -14.63 -0.11 3.82
N ARG A 4 -15.58 0.83 3.67
CA ARG A 4 -16.15 1.17 2.37
C ARG A 4 -15.24 2.22 1.70
N MET A 5 -14.17 1.76 1.04
CA MET A 5 -13.56 2.60 0.01
C MET A 5 -14.55 2.67 -1.16
N GLY A 6 -14.91 3.88 -1.59
CA GLY A 6 -15.84 4.07 -2.70
C GLY A 6 -15.32 3.43 -3.98
N ARG A 7 -16.19 2.77 -4.75
CA ARG A 7 -15.81 2.16 -6.04
C ARG A 7 -15.48 3.25 -7.06
N CYS A 8 -14.20 3.57 -7.24
CA CYS A 8 -13.77 4.51 -8.26
C CYS A 8 -13.81 3.85 -9.65
N ARG A 9 -14.88 4.13 -10.44
CA ARG A 9 -15.01 3.68 -11.84
C ARG A 9 -14.16 4.55 -12.78
N ALA A 10 -12.85 4.54 -12.61
CA ALA A 10 -11.92 5.30 -13.45
C ALA A 10 -11.73 4.67 -14.85
N ARG A 11 -12.61 5.01 -15.82
CA ARG A 11 -12.37 4.76 -17.26
C ARG A 11 -11.70 5.94 -17.99
N SER A 12 -11.66 7.12 -17.39
CA SER A 12 -10.94 8.30 -17.89
C SER A 12 -10.23 9.00 -16.74
N CYS A 13 -8.93 8.77 -16.62
CA CYS A 13 -8.04 9.58 -15.78
C CYS A 13 -6.87 10.01 -16.66
N ARG A 14 -7.01 11.16 -17.33
CA ARG A 14 -5.86 11.90 -17.85
C ARG A 14 -5.28 12.67 -16.66
N LEU A 15 -3.99 12.46 -16.39
CA LEU A 15 -3.22 13.19 -15.37
C LEU A 15 -3.89 13.29 -13.99
N CYS A 16 -3.99 12.16 -13.27
CA CYS A 16 -4.05 12.26 -11.81
C CYS A 16 -2.68 12.68 -11.29
N TRP A 17 -2.64 13.69 -10.46
CA TRP A 17 -1.59 13.82 -9.45
C TRP A 17 -2.26 13.72 -8.08
N ALA A 18 -1.49 13.66 -6.99
CA ALA A 18 -2.00 13.21 -5.70
C ALA A 18 -1.41 14.04 -4.56
N THR A 19 -2.07 15.14 -4.17
CA THR A 19 -1.72 16.20 -3.19
C THR A 19 -1.57 15.72 -1.75
N SER A 20 -0.81 14.65 -1.54
CA SER A 20 0.48 14.84 -0.89
C SER A 20 1.58 14.90 -1.98
N THR A 21 1.33 15.62 -3.11
CA THR A 21 2.10 15.79 -4.40
C THR A 21 1.40 16.24 -5.74
N PHE A 22 1.91 17.27 -6.47
CA PHE A 22 1.47 17.77 -7.80
C PHE A 22 2.50 18.52 -8.70
N THR A 23 2.51 18.30 -10.03
CA THR A 23 3.33 18.83 -11.18
C THR A 23 2.49 19.22 -12.47
N THR A 24 3.01 19.56 -13.69
CA THR A 24 2.28 19.62 -15.05
C THR A 24 3.03 18.95 -16.21
N CYS A 25 2.40 18.88 -17.40
CA CYS A 25 2.86 19.71 -18.54
C CYS A 25 1.70 20.18 -19.45
N SER A 26 1.96 21.19 -20.28
CA SER A 26 1.04 21.94 -21.15
C SER A 26 1.28 21.68 -22.64
N THR A 27 0.26 21.77 -23.50
CA THR A 27 0.35 22.42 -24.83
C THR A 27 -1.00 22.54 -25.54
N CYS A 28 -1.09 23.55 -26.42
CA CYS A 28 -2.16 23.86 -27.38
C CYS A 28 -3.52 24.31 -26.81
N GLY A 29 -3.98 25.48 -27.26
CA GLY A 29 -5.27 26.06 -26.88
C GLY A 29 -6.22 26.20 -28.06
N SER A 30 -7.49 26.50 -27.76
CA SER A 30 -8.42 27.27 -28.60
C SER A 30 -9.73 27.52 -27.83
N SER A 31 -10.45 28.56 -28.24
CA SER A 31 -11.65 29.08 -27.60
C SER A 31 -12.87 28.14 -27.59
N ALA A 32 -13.59 28.07 -26.47
CA ALA A 32 -15.05 27.91 -26.46
C ALA A 32 -15.65 28.43 -25.13
N ARG A 33 -16.84 29.04 -25.19
CA ARG A 33 -17.53 29.70 -24.06
C ARG A 33 -18.80 28.90 -23.71
N SER A 34 -19.19 28.89 -22.42
CA SER A 34 -20.47 28.36 -21.88
C SER A 34 -20.61 26.81 -21.86
N ASN A 35 -21.38 26.16 -20.97
CA ASN A 35 -22.02 26.59 -19.71
C ASN A 35 -22.22 25.36 -18.77
N ARG A 36 -22.02 25.57 -17.46
CA ARG A 36 -22.53 24.77 -16.31
C ARG A 36 -22.78 23.25 -16.46
N GLY A 37 -21.81 22.47 -15.98
CA GLY A 37 -21.95 21.06 -15.58
C GLY A 37 -20.79 20.64 -14.66
N SER A 38 -20.80 21.09 -13.40
CA SER A 38 -19.57 21.27 -12.60
C SER A 38 -18.95 19.97 -12.04
N TRP A 39 -18.00 19.39 -12.78
CA TRP A 39 -17.04 18.39 -12.28
C TRP A 39 -15.75 19.05 -11.68
N ALA A 40 -15.86 20.27 -11.18
CA ALA A 40 -14.74 21.15 -10.86
C ALA A 40 -14.10 20.94 -9.47
N ARG A 41 -14.36 19.83 -8.77
CA ARG A 41 -13.79 19.57 -7.44
C ARG A 41 -12.72 18.49 -7.50
N PRO A 42 -11.45 18.80 -7.17
CA PRO A 42 -10.44 17.77 -7.02
C PRO A 42 -10.81 16.75 -5.93
N PRO A 43 -10.57 15.44 -6.13
CA PRO A 43 -10.92 14.42 -5.15
C PRO A 43 -10.00 14.50 -3.91
N LEU A 44 -10.49 15.13 -2.84
CA LEU A 44 -9.86 15.13 -1.52
C LEU A 44 -10.16 13.81 -0.78
N ILE A 45 -9.12 13.07 -0.46
CA ILE A 45 -9.12 11.86 0.38
C ILE A 45 -8.41 12.22 1.69
N ARG A 46 -9.14 12.30 2.80
CA ARG A 46 -8.59 12.59 4.14
C ARG A 46 -8.76 11.41 5.09
N TYR A 47 -7.77 11.18 5.94
CA TYR A 47 -7.82 10.26 7.06
C TYR A 47 -7.08 10.86 8.26
N ALA A 48 -7.82 11.25 9.31
CA ALA A 48 -7.28 12.08 10.39
C ALA A 48 -6.54 13.31 9.81
N ASP A 49 -5.25 13.43 10.09
CA ASP A 49 -4.37 14.53 9.67
C ASP A 49 -3.71 14.30 8.30
N ASP A 50 -3.65 13.04 7.84
CA ASP A 50 -3.08 12.69 6.54
C ASP A 50 -4.14 12.92 5.43
N PHE A 51 -3.77 13.64 4.37
CA PHE A 51 -4.64 13.84 3.21
C PHE A 51 -3.91 13.75 1.87
N ILE A 52 -4.69 13.44 0.83
CA ILE A 52 -4.34 13.53 -0.58
C ILE A 52 -5.44 14.34 -1.26
N ILE A 53 -5.11 15.30 -2.11
CA ILE A 53 -6.07 15.95 -3.01
C ILE A 53 -5.78 15.44 -4.43
N GLY A 54 -6.75 15.34 -5.33
CA GLY A 54 -6.44 15.26 -6.77
C GLY A 54 -6.32 16.67 -7.34
N PHE A 55 -6.09 16.79 -8.64
CA PHE A 55 -6.26 17.92 -9.58
C PHE A 55 -5.80 17.33 -10.93
N GLU A 56 -6.00 18.06 -12.02
CA GLU A 56 -5.61 17.61 -13.36
C GLU A 56 -4.39 18.38 -13.89
N ARG A 57 -4.16 19.58 -13.34
CA ARG A 57 -3.13 20.55 -13.71
C ARG A 57 -2.26 20.94 -12.52
N GLU A 58 -1.03 21.35 -12.81
CA GLU A 58 -0.07 21.90 -11.86
C GLU A 58 -0.45 23.27 -11.35
N ASP A 59 -0.93 24.13 -12.24
CA ASP A 59 -1.03 25.56 -11.95
C ASP A 59 -2.02 25.77 -10.80
N ASP A 60 -3.12 25.02 -10.87
CA ASP A 60 -4.14 24.92 -9.83
C ASP A 60 -3.59 24.32 -8.52
N ALA A 61 -2.56 23.46 -8.63
CA ALA A 61 -1.99 22.72 -7.52
C ALA A 61 -0.81 23.43 -6.81
N LYS A 62 0.04 24.15 -7.54
CA LYS A 62 1.00 25.13 -7.03
C LYS A 62 0.23 26.19 -6.23
N ARG A 63 -0.81 26.78 -6.84
CA ARG A 63 -1.74 27.71 -6.18
C ARG A 63 -2.34 27.15 -4.90
N VAL A 64 -2.85 25.91 -4.90
CA VAL A 64 -3.39 25.32 -3.66
C VAL A 64 -2.28 25.03 -2.63
N THR A 65 -1.07 24.66 -3.06
CA THR A 65 0.08 24.42 -2.17
C THR A 65 0.55 25.72 -1.49
N GLU A 66 0.51 26.85 -2.18
CA GLU A 66 0.80 28.18 -1.61
C GLU A 66 -0.28 28.64 -0.61
N VAL A 67 -1.55 28.32 -0.87
CA VAL A 67 -2.69 28.73 -0.03
C VAL A 67 -2.91 27.81 1.18
N LEU A 68 -2.48 26.54 1.11
CA LEU A 68 -2.68 25.54 2.16
C LEU A 68 -2.08 25.95 3.52
N PRO A 69 -0.80 26.36 3.64
CA PRO A 69 -0.21 26.79 4.90
C PRO A 69 -1.02 27.89 5.59
N ARG A 70 -1.36 28.96 4.86
CA ARG A 70 -2.16 30.10 5.36
C ARG A 70 -3.53 29.68 5.90
N ARG A 71 -4.15 28.66 5.30
CA ARG A 71 -5.41 28.09 5.78
C ARG A 71 -5.24 27.26 7.05
N PHE A 72 -4.16 26.50 7.16
CA PHE A 72 -3.87 25.70 8.35
C PHE A 72 -3.46 26.57 9.55
N GLU A 73 -2.71 27.65 9.30
CA GLU A 73 -2.33 28.66 10.31
C GLU A 73 -3.55 29.31 10.96
N ARG A 74 -4.62 29.60 10.19
CA ARG A 74 -5.90 30.10 10.73
C ARG A 74 -6.57 29.15 11.74
N TYR A 75 -6.24 27.86 11.70
CA TYR A 75 -6.71 26.85 12.67
C TYR A 75 -5.62 26.46 13.68
N GLY A 76 -4.53 27.23 13.80
CA GLY A 76 -3.42 26.96 14.73
C GLY A 76 -2.52 25.79 14.34
N LEU A 77 -2.65 25.26 13.11
CA LEU A 77 -1.91 24.09 12.64
C LEU A 77 -0.72 24.52 11.75
N LYS A 78 0.47 23.98 12.02
CA LYS A 78 1.64 24.14 11.15
C LYS A 78 1.81 22.93 10.24
N LEU A 79 1.89 23.16 8.94
CA LEU A 79 2.14 22.13 7.95
C LEU A 79 3.65 21.79 7.93
N HIS A 80 4.00 20.50 8.01
CA HIS A 80 5.41 20.08 8.05
C HIS A 80 5.97 20.00 6.62
N PRO A 81 7.03 20.76 6.26
CA PRO A 81 7.51 20.85 4.88
C PRO A 81 7.90 19.49 4.31
N ASP A 82 8.66 18.67 5.04
CA ASP A 82 9.09 17.36 4.55
C ASP A 82 7.95 16.37 4.21
N LYS A 83 6.76 16.57 4.80
CA LYS A 83 5.58 15.73 4.56
C LYS A 83 4.76 16.20 3.35
N THR A 84 4.84 17.48 2.99
CA THR A 84 4.06 18.10 1.92
C THR A 84 4.95 18.32 0.71
N ARG A 85 4.88 17.41 -0.26
CA ARG A 85 5.72 17.43 -1.47
C ARG A 85 4.89 17.72 -2.72
N LEU A 86 5.58 17.77 -3.87
CA LEU A 86 5.04 17.86 -5.23
C LEU A 86 5.68 16.76 -6.12
N LEU A 87 4.88 15.93 -6.82
CA LEU A 87 5.29 14.69 -7.55
C LEU A 87 4.30 14.37 -8.68
N PRO A 88 4.78 13.82 -9.81
CA PRO A 88 3.99 13.22 -10.89
C PRO A 88 3.38 11.86 -10.54
N PHE A 89 2.05 11.78 -10.45
CA PHE A 89 1.33 10.49 -10.39
C PHE A 89 0.53 10.14 -11.66
N GLY A 90 0.84 10.80 -12.77
CA GLY A 90 0.21 10.54 -14.06
C GLY A 90 0.38 9.09 -14.54
N ARG A 91 -0.56 8.60 -15.35
CA ARG A 91 -0.42 7.32 -16.07
C ARG A 91 0.81 7.44 -16.99
N PRO A 92 1.81 6.53 -16.89
CA PRO A 92 2.98 6.59 -17.76
C PRO A 92 2.63 6.23 -19.20
N ASP A 93 3.47 6.65 -20.15
CA ASP A 93 3.26 6.37 -21.57
C ASP A 93 3.39 4.88 -21.89
N ASN A 94 2.67 4.44 -22.92
CA ASN A 94 2.70 3.04 -23.32
C ASN A 94 4.07 2.60 -23.88
N GLY A 95 4.90 3.54 -24.37
CA GLY A 95 6.27 3.28 -24.84
C GLY A 95 7.35 3.25 -23.75
N GLN A 96 7.08 3.74 -22.53
CA GLN A 96 8.08 3.68 -21.46
C GLN A 96 8.35 2.23 -21.02
N PRO A 97 9.62 1.80 -20.90
CA PRO A 97 9.95 0.49 -20.38
C PRO A 97 9.43 0.31 -18.94
N GLY A 98 9.28 -0.94 -18.52
CA GLY A 98 8.61 -1.30 -17.26
C GLY A 98 9.22 -0.60 -16.03
N GLY A 99 8.37 -0.19 -15.09
CA GLY A 99 8.81 0.57 -13.93
C GLY A 99 7.73 0.74 -12.88
N LYS A 100 7.89 1.75 -12.01
CA LYS A 100 6.91 2.13 -10.97
C LYS A 100 6.04 3.34 -11.37
N GLY A 101 6.19 3.80 -12.63
CA GLY A 101 5.70 5.10 -13.09
C GLY A 101 6.58 6.27 -12.65
N PRO A 102 6.17 7.51 -12.99
CA PRO A 102 7.00 8.70 -12.79
C PRO A 102 7.24 9.05 -11.32
N ALA A 103 6.34 8.67 -10.40
CA ALA A 103 6.60 8.73 -8.97
C ALA A 103 5.88 7.64 -8.16
N THR A 104 6.30 7.53 -6.90
CA THR A 104 5.65 6.70 -5.88
C THR A 104 5.51 7.46 -4.57
N PHE A 105 4.34 7.42 -3.94
CA PHE A 105 4.08 8.06 -2.65
C PHE A 105 3.61 7.04 -1.60
N ASP A 106 3.80 7.35 -0.31
CA ASP A 106 3.34 6.53 0.81
C ASP A 106 2.09 7.16 1.45
N PHE A 107 0.99 6.42 1.57
CA PHE A 107 -0.25 6.86 2.24
C PHE A 107 -0.92 5.69 2.96
N LEU A 108 -1.42 5.91 4.19
CA LEU A 108 -2.01 4.88 5.06
C LEU A 108 -1.16 3.59 5.24
N GLY A 109 0.17 3.72 5.13
CA GLY A 109 1.09 2.58 5.21
C GLY A 109 1.21 1.73 3.93
N PHE A 110 0.61 2.17 2.83
CA PHE A 110 0.81 1.63 1.49
C PHE A 110 1.70 2.55 0.65
N THR A 111 2.62 1.96 -0.11
CA THR A 111 3.30 2.65 -1.21
C THR A 111 2.46 2.50 -2.47
N HIS A 112 2.03 3.62 -3.04
CA HIS A 112 1.28 3.73 -4.28
C HIS A 112 2.25 3.88 -5.46
N TYR A 113 2.01 3.14 -6.53
CA TYR A 113 2.86 3.11 -7.72
C TYR A 113 2.09 2.60 -8.94
N TRP A 114 2.57 2.92 -10.14
CA TRP A 114 2.06 2.33 -11.38
C TRP A 114 2.73 0.99 -11.65
N ARG A 115 1.96 0.02 -12.15
CA ARG A 115 2.50 -1.26 -12.66
C ARG A 115 1.92 -1.57 -14.03
N ARG A 116 2.66 -2.33 -14.83
CA ARG A 116 2.08 -3.02 -16.00
C ARG A 116 1.25 -4.21 -15.53
N SER A 117 0.09 -4.41 -16.15
CA SER A 117 -0.70 -5.64 -16.07
C SER A 117 -0.10 -6.74 -16.95
N ARG A 118 -0.62 -7.97 -16.86
CA ARG A 118 -0.24 -9.05 -17.79
C ARG A 118 -0.59 -8.72 -19.24
N ALA A 119 -1.65 -7.95 -19.47
CA ALA A 119 -2.08 -7.49 -20.79
C ALA A 119 -1.39 -6.17 -21.20
N GLY A 120 -0.18 -5.87 -20.70
CA GLY A 120 0.62 -4.68 -21.07
C GLY A 120 0.06 -3.31 -20.62
N ARG A 121 -1.18 -3.23 -20.11
CA ARG A 121 -1.82 -1.97 -19.69
C ARG A 121 -1.24 -1.44 -18.37
N TRP A 122 -0.96 -0.14 -18.29
CA TRP A 122 -0.65 0.52 -17.02
C TRP A 122 -1.87 0.53 -16.08
N MET A 123 -1.65 0.22 -14.81
CA MET A 123 -2.67 0.25 -13.76
C MET A 123 -2.08 0.71 -12.42
N PRO A 124 -2.84 1.47 -11.60
CA PRO A 124 -2.44 1.78 -10.23
C PRO A 124 -2.30 0.51 -9.39
N SER A 125 -1.34 0.54 -8.46
CA SER A 125 -1.04 -0.58 -7.58
C SER A 125 -0.62 -0.07 -6.21
N MET A 126 -0.95 -0.85 -5.18
CA MET A 126 -0.51 -0.61 -3.82
C MET A 126 0.34 -1.78 -3.34
N LYS A 127 1.33 -1.49 -2.49
CA LYS A 127 2.06 -2.51 -1.72
C LYS A 127 2.25 -2.04 -0.28
N THR A 128 2.40 -2.96 0.67
CA THR A 128 2.77 -2.61 2.06
C THR A 128 4.09 -1.83 2.05
N ARG A 129 4.13 -0.66 2.71
CA ARG A 129 5.35 0.15 2.86
C ARG A 129 6.50 -0.70 3.39
N LYS A 130 7.69 -0.64 2.76
CA LYS A 130 8.86 -1.49 3.09
C LYS A 130 9.17 -1.50 4.58
N ALA A 131 9.12 -0.32 5.23
CA ALA A 131 9.33 -0.18 6.67
C ALA A 131 8.28 -0.90 7.54
N ARG A 132 6.98 -0.83 7.19
CA ARG A 132 5.91 -1.54 7.92
C ARG A 132 6.01 -3.06 7.72
N LEU A 133 6.33 -3.51 6.51
CA LEU A 133 6.55 -4.94 6.24
C LEU A 133 7.76 -5.48 7.02
N ARG A 134 8.89 -4.75 7.02
CA ARG A 134 10.08 -5.12 7.82
C ARG A 134 9.74 -5.23 9.31
N ARG A 135 9.04 -4.23 9.89
CA ARG A 135 8.59 -4.29 11.29
C ARG A 135 7.71 -5.51 11.58
N ALA A 136 6.78 -5.86 10.69
CA ALA A 136 5.94 -7.05 10.86
C ALA A 136 6.75 -8.35 10.85
N ILE A 137 7.73 -8.47 9.94
CA ILE A 137 8.63 -9.63 9.85
C ILE A 137 9.51 -9.73 11.11
N THR A 138 10.11 -8.63 11.55
CA THR A 138 10.91 -8.57 12.79
C THR A 138 10.07 -8.97 14.01
N ALA A 139 8.88 -8.38 14.19
CA ALA A 139 8.01 -8.70 15.32
C ALA A 139 7.56 -10.18 15.35
N VAL A 140 7.41 -10.81 14.19
CA VAL A 140 7.16 -12.27 14.10
C VAL A 140 8.41 -13.08 14.47
N ALA A 141 9.58 -12.71 13.95
CA ALA A 141 10.83 -13.39 14.28
C ALA A 141 11.17 -13.31 15.77
N ASP A 142 10.94 -12.16 16.40
CA ASP A 142 11.11 -11.94 17.85
C ASP A 142 10.05 -12.64 18.69
N PHE A 143 8.83 -12.79 18.15
CA PHE A 143 7.81 -13.62 18.79
C PHE A 143 8.25 -15.09 18.81
N CYS A 144 8.68 -15.65 17.67
CA CYS A 144 9.18 -17.02 17.60
C CYS A 144 10.42 -17.24 18.49
N ARG A 145 11.33 -16.26 18.58
CA ARG A 145 12.50 -16.30 19.49
C ARG A 145 12.08 -16.44 20.95
N ARG A 146 11.24 -15.52 21.43
CA ARG A 146 10.86 -15.44 22.86
C ARG A 146 9.98 -16.60 23.31
N HIS A 147 9.11 -17.09 22.43
CA HIS A 147 8.11 -18.12 22.77
C HIS A 147 8.51 -19.53 22.30
N ARG A 148 9.78 -19.76 21.96
CA ARG A 148 10.32 -21.05 21.48
C ARG A 148 10.02 -22.24 22.42
N HIS A 149 9.85 -21.98 23.71
CA HIS A 149 9.55 -22.97 24.74
C HIS A 149 8.08 -23.43 24.75
N ARG A 150 7.15 -22.61 24.23
CA ARG A 150 5.71 -22.86 24.33
C ARG A 150 5.23 -24.03 23.46
N PRO A 151 4.07 -24.64 23.76
CA PRO A 151 3.43 -25.63 22.88
C PRO A 151 3.25 -25.13 21.44
N VAL A 152 3.41 -26.03 20.46
CA VAL A 152 3.32 -25.69 19.03
C VAL A 152 1.95 -25.11 18.67
N LYS A 153 0.87 -25.65 19.25
CA LYS A 153 -0.51 -25.17 19.06
C LYS A 153 -0.69 -23.70 19.47
N GLU A 154 -0.09 -23.27 20.58
CA GLU A 154 -0.10 -21.86 20.99
C GLU A 154 0.71 -20.97 20.05
N GLN A 155 1.91 -21.40 19.67
CA GLN A 155 2.75 -20.68 18.72
C GLN A 155 2.00 -20.47 17.39
N HIS A 156 1.40 -21.54 16.85
CA HIS A 156 0.56 -21.50 15.65
C HIS A 156 -0.61 -20.53 15.79
N ALA A 157 -1.44 -20.65 16.83
CA ALA A 157 -2.59 -19.78 17.04
C ALA A 157 -2.18 -18.29 17.14
N ALA A 158 -1.04 -18.02 17.77
CA ALA A 158 -0.48 -16.68 17.90
C ALA A 158 0.15 -16.13 16.61
N LEU A 159 0.74 -16.98 15.76
CA LEU A 159 1.22 -16.62 14.42
C LEU A 159 0.06 -16.39 13.44
N THR A 160 -0.91 -17.30 13.43
CA THR A 160 -2.15 -17.24 12.65
C THR A 160 -2.90 -15.93 12.90
N ARG A 161 -3.12 -15.54 14.17
CA ARG A 161 -3.74 -14.23 14.50
C ARG A 161 -2.99 -13.04 13.93
N ARG A 162 -1.64 -13.04 13.99
CA ARG A 162 -0.80 -11.96 13.43
C ARG A 162 -0.90 -11.88 11.90
N ILE A 163 -0.83 -13.02 11.21
CA ILE A 163 -0.96 -13.11 9.75
C ILE A 163 -2.36 -12.67 9.31
N VAL A 164 -3.42 -13.14 9.98
CA VAL A 164 -4.80 -12.73 9.69
C VAL A 164 -4.97 -11.23 9.91
N GLY A 165 -4.47 -10.66 11.01
CA GLY A 165 -4.50 -9.22 11.26
C GLY A 165 -3.80 -8.42 10.15
N HIS A 166 -2.59 -8.81 9.75
CA HIS A 166 -1.87 -8.17 8.65
C HIS A 166 -2.64 -8.28 7.33
N ARG A 167 -3.17 -9.47 7.00
CA ARG A 167 -3.95 -9.72 5.78
C ARG A 167 -5.28 -8.96 5.77
N ASN A 168 -5.90 -8.72 6.92
CA ASN A 168 -7.14 -7.97 7.02
C ASN A 168 -6.97 -6.49 6.66
N TYR A 169 -5.83 -5.89 7.02
CA TYR A 169 -5.52 -4.50 6.67
C TYR A 169 -4.86 -4.38 5.29
N PHE A 170 -3.85 -5.19 5.01
CA PHE A 170 -3.01 -5.09 3.81
C PHE A 170 -3.51 -5.94 2.62
N GLY A 171 -4.64 -6.64 2.76
CA GLY A 171 -5.27 -7.52 1.77
C GLY A 171 -5.88 -6.82 0.56
N VAL A 172 -5.15 -5.91 -0.06
CA VAL A 172 -5.59 -5.09 -1.20
C VAL A 172 -5.05 -5.63 -2.53
N ASN A 173 -5.73 -5.33 -3.63
CA ASN A 173 -5.32 -5.78 -4.97
C ASN A 173 -3.93 -5.23 -5.37
N GLY A 174 -3.03 -6.14 -5.76
CA GLY A 174 -1.62 -5.84 -6.07
C GLY A 174 -0.64 -6.18 -4.93
N ASN A 175 -1.10 -6.27 -3.68
CA ASN A 175 -0.22 -6.46 -2.52
C ASN A 175 0.07 -7.93 -2.14
N LEU A 176 -0.43 -8.88 -2.94
CA LEU A 176 -0.30 -10.33 -2.67
C LEU A 176 1.15 -10.77 -2.43
N ARG A 177 2.11 -10.18 -3.17
CA ARG A 177 3.55 -10.47 -3.02
C ARG A 177 4.09 -10.14 -1.63
N SER A 178 3.67 -9.02 -1.02
CA SER A 178 4.10 -8.64 0.33
C SER A 178 3.51 -9.53 1.41
N ILE A 179 2.24 -9.93 1.25
CA ILE A 179 1.57 -10.87 2.16
C ILE A 179 2.23 -12.25 2.09
N ALA A 180 2.48 -12.76 0.88
CA ALA A 180 3.20 -14.02 0.67
C ALA A 180 4.65 -13.96 1.20
N LEU A 181 5.31 -12.80 1.15
CA LEU A 181 6.64 -12.61 1.76
C LEU A 181 6.57 -12.68 3.29
N LEU A 182 5.56 -12.07 3.93
CA LEU A 182 5.36 -12.17 5.37
C LEU A 182 5.11 -13.62 5.81
N ILE A 183 4.29 -14.37 5.07
CA ILE A 183 3.97 -15.78 5.41
C ILE A 183 5.22 -16.65 5.26
N ARG A 184 5.93 -16.61 4.13
CA ARG A 184 7.18 -17.38 3.93
C ARG A 184 8.29 -17.02 4.92
N THR A 185 8.39 -15.76 5.33
CA THR A 185 9.35 -15.36 6.38
C THR A 185 8.90 -15.81 7.76
N THR A 186 7.58 -15.89 8.03
CA THR A 186 7.03 -16.49 9.24
C THR A 186 7.35 -17.99 9.32
N GLU A 187 7.12 -18.75 8.24
CA GLU A 187 7.47 -20.18 8.14
C GLU A 187 8.95 -20.42 8.46
N ARG A 188 9.85 -19.70 7.77
CA ARG A 188 11.30 -19.81 7.98
C ARG A 188 11.73 -19.39 9.39
N ALA A 189 11.13 -18.35 9.95
CA ALA A 189 11.42 -17.93 11.32
C ALA A 189 10.94 -18.96 12.34
N TRP A 190 9.75 -19.54 12.13
CA TRP A 190 9.19 -20.55 13.02
C TRP A 190 10.02 -21.84 12.99
N HIS A 191 10.34 -22.36 11.79
CA HIS A 191 11.25 -23.49 11.60
C HIS A 191 12.60 -23.28 12.32
N LYS A 192 13.26 -22.14 12.06
CA LYS A 192 14.54 -21.78 12.70
C LYS A 192 14.51 -21.84 14.22
N TRP A 193 13.43 -21.37 14.84
CA TRP A 193 13.32 -21.34 16.31
C TRP A 193 12.84 -22.67 16.91
N LEU A 194 12.06 -23.47 16.17
CA LEU A 194 11.75 -24.85 16.55
C LEU A 194 13.00 -25.75 16.53
N CYS A 195 13.85 -25.65 15.50
CA CYS A 195 15.14 -26.35 15.47
C CYS A 195 16.08 -25.93 16.62
N ARG A 196 15.91 -24.73 17.17
CA ARG A 196 16.66 -24.20 18.32
C ARG A 196 15.95 -24.41 19.67
N ARG A 197 14.94 -25.28 19.72
CA ARG A 197 14.25 -25.67 20.97
C ARG A 197 14.88 -26.89 21.65
N SER A 198 15.33 -27.87 20.88
CA SER A 198 15.90 -29.14 21.38
C SER A 198 17.31 -29.34 20.85
N GLN A 199 18.22 -29.80 21.69
CA GLN A 199 19.58 -30.19 21.28
C GLN A 199 19.63 -31.56 20.60
N ARG A 200 18.64 -32.42 20.81
CA ARG A 200 18.61 -33.81 20.30
C ARG A 200 17.72 -34.03 19.07
N ALA A 201 16.77 -33.12 18.79
CA ALA A 201 15.79 -33.31 17.72
C ALA A 201 16.03 -32.36 16.53
N HIS A 202 16.71 -32.86 15.50
CA HIS A 202 16.88 -32.12 14.25
C HIS A 202 15.58 -32.13 13.42
N LEU A 203 14.78 -31.07 13.55
CA LEU A 203 13.56 -30.88 12.75
C LEU A 203 13.93 -30.51 11.30
N ASN A 204 14.15 -31.54 10.47
CA ASN A 204 14.40 -31.34 9.04
C ASN A 204 13.19 -30.68 8.34
N TRP A 205 13.40 -30.13 7.14
CA TRP A 205 12.34 -29.39 6.43
C TRP A 205 11.12 -30.26 6.09
N LYS A 206 11.29 -31.56 5.81
CA LYS A 206 10.20 -32.49 5.50
C LYS A 206 9.26 -32.67 6.71
N ARG A 207 9.80 -32.91 7.89
CA ARG A 207 9.04 -32.98 9.16
C ARG A 207 8.39 -31.65 9.54
N PHE A 208 8.99 -30.53 9.15
CA PHE A 208 8.33 -29.21 9.29
C PHE A 208 7.18 -29.01 8.30
N GLN A 209 7.26 -29.56 7.07
CA GLN A 209 6.13 -29.57 6.14
C GLN A 209 4.99 -30.46 6.64
N GLU A 210 5.30 -31.60 7.28
CA GLU A 210 4.29 -32.42 7.99
C GLU A 210 3.62 -31.60 9.09
N LEU A 211 4.39 -30.92 9.95
CA LEU A 211 3.85 -30.02 10.98
C LEU A 211 2.96 -28.89 10.42
N LEU A 212 3.26 -28.39 9.22
CA LEU A 212 2.44 -27.39 8.52
C LEU A 212 1.16 -27.97 7.88
N ARG A 213 1.01 -29.29 7.77
CA ARG A 213 -0.27 -29.92 7.41
C ARG A 213 -1.22 -29.90 8.60
N ASP A 214 -0.72 -30.23 9.79
CA ASP A 214 -1.49 -30.22 11.04
C ASP A 214 -1.77 -28.79 11.54
N PHE A 215 -0.79 -27.90 11.38
CA PHE A 215 -0.84 -26.50 11.82
C PHE A 215 -0.65 -25.53 10.64
N PRO A 216 -1.60 -25.48 9.69
CA PRO A 216 -1.46 -24.69 8.47
C PRO A 216 -1.53 -23.19 8.76
N LEU A 217 -0.58 -22.42 8.21
CA LEU A 217 -0.60 -20.96 8.29
C LEU A 217 -1.59 -20.37 7.25
N PRO A 218 -2.20 -19.20 7.52
CA PRO A 218 -3.19 -18.60 6.61
C PRO A 218 -2.62 -18.31 5.23
N ARG A 219 -3.27 -18.82 4.17
CA ARG A 219 -2.88 -18.56 2.78
C ARG A 219 -2.94 -17.05 2.44
N PRO A 220 -2.04 -16.55 1.57
CA PRO A 220 -2.09 -15.17 1.10
C PRO A 220 -3.35 -14.98 0.25
N GLN A 221 -4.21 -14.04 0.66
CA GLN A 221 -5.48 -13.75 -0.01
C GLN A 221 -5.67 -12.24 -0.08
N ILE A 222 -6.25 -11.77 -1.19
CA ILE A 222 -6.77 -10.40 -1.36
C ILE A 222 -8.19 -10.41 -0.80
N ARG A 223 -8.52 -9.44 0.06
CA ARG A 223 -9.86 -9.23 0.63
C ARG A 223 -10.62 -8.07 -0.01
N VAL A 224 -9.90 -7.05 -0.51
CA VAL A 224 -10.49 -5.85 -1.09
C VAL A 224 -9.89 -5.58 -2.47
N GLN A 225 -10.74 -5.40 -3.47
CA GLN A 225 -10.37 -4.86 -4.77
C GLN A 225 -10.69 -3.36 -4.75
N ILE A 226 -9.66 -2.51 -4.66
CA ILE A 226 -9.81 -1.05 -4.67
C ILE A 226 -9.95 -0.54 -6.11
N TRP A 227 -9.20 -1.16 -7.01
CA TRP A 227 -9.21 -0.87 -8.45
C TRP A 227 -9.92 -1.99 -9.20
N THR A 228 -10.84 -1.62 -10.09
CA THR A 228 -11.40 -2.56 -11.07
C THR A 228 -10.27 -3.09 -11.94
N SER A 229 -10.02 -4.40 -11.91
CA SER A 229 -9.20 -5.02 -12.96
C SER A 229 -9.95 -4.88 -14.29
N PRO A 230 -9.29 -4.44 -15.37
CA PRO A 230 -9.86 -4.48 -16.71
C PRO A 230 -9.96 -5.92 -17.22
#